data_AF-A0A849GYS4-F1
#
_entry.id   AF-A0A849GYS4-F1
#
_cell.length_a   1.000
_cell.length_b   1.000
_cell.length_c   1.000
_cell.angle_alpha   90.00
_cell.angle_beta   90.00
_cell.angle_gamma   90.00
#
_symmetry.space_group_name_H-M   'P 1'
#
loop_
_entity.id
_entity.type
_entity.pdbx_description
1 polymer ?
#
loop_
_entity_poly.entity_id
_entity_poly.type
_entity_poly.pdbx_seq_one_letter_code
_entity_poly.pdbx_strand_id
1 'polypeptide(L)'
;FIRLEEFATYGGAQGIWAPYYTLHKIMAGLIDAHVHTGNRRALAVLTGIGDWVWSRLEPLRQEQLDRMWDIYIAGEYGGVNESLAYLHALQPDKPEYVDAAKRFVNNNVYGPTVANEDALDGRHANQHIPQFTGYLRTYEQGHEEDFLLAARNFWDMIVPHRIYSHGGVGVGEMIRERGVVAGSLFHDRNHAETCPLYNMLKLSRNLFFHDPDPKYMNYYETGLFNQMVGSRRDSDSSESPEVTYFVPVQPGQQRSYGNVGTCCGGTGMENHTKYQDSIYFRSVDDEILYVNLYIASTLEWPQKSFTITQATQYPFEGATTLTVDGDGPLDIKLRVPEWVRKGYFVSINGVPQEMDANPGTYLTLSRRWTSGDTIEISMPFSFRAEPAIDDPTVQSLYYGPTLMAVQAGPAGEDLESGLLEMGFYRHMKLDGDLHMTELDSGMVGAITPSDRPMHFSTAGLTLAPFHVSDPVPPGWEPPEPDPDSPFRGRGRRSPPTTPYHLYFRRHEPSIVFGSQDSGVPNAQGTRGEAFLDSVWAGAPFSEHSSFLSTVERLAAEWEGSGAFSESEAGSIVEAARRAEEEMAL
;
A
#
# COMPACT_ATOMS: atom_id res chain seq x y z
N PHE A 1 5.32 -33.53 -6.19
CA PHE A 1 4.90 -33.54 -7.61
C PHE A 1 3.94 -34.67 -7.88
N ILE A 2 4.36 -35.93 -8.00
CA ILE A 2 3.46 -37.09 -8.22
C ILE A 2 2.26 -37.12 -7.27
N ARG A 3 2.49 -36.97 -5.96
CA ARG A 3 1.40 -36.92 -4.97
C ARG A 3 0.41 -35.77 -5.20
N LEU A 4 0.86 -34.62 -5.69
CA LEU A 4 -0.03 -33.51 -6.05
C LEU A 4 -0.86 -33.86 -7.28
N GLU A 5 -0.27 -34.52 -8.27
CA GLU A 5 -0.96 -35.03 -9.46
C GLU A 5 -2.03 -36.07 -9.10
N GLU A 6 -1.86 -36.75 -7.96
CA GLU A 6 -2.82 -37.66 -7.31
C GLU A 6 -3.74 -36.94 -6.30
N PHE A 7 -3.72 -35.61 -6.27
CA PHE A 7 -4.56 -34.73 -5.43
C PHE A 7 -4.32 -34.83 -3.92
N ALA A 8 -3.10 -35.18 -3.49
CA ALA A 8 -2.73 -35.10 -2.08
C ALA A 8 -2.89 -33.67 -1.54
N THR A 9 -3.52 -33.56 -0.38
CA THR A 9 -3.82 -32.28 0.28
C THR A 9 -2.70 -31.83 1.21
N TYR A 10 -2.83 -30.61 1.72
CA TYR A 10 -1.93 -30.07 2.74
C TYR A 10 -2.11 -30.78 4.09
N GLY A 11 -0.99 -31.04 4.78
CA GLY A 11 -0.96 -31.57 6.14
C GLY A 11 -1.24 -33.08 6.29
N GLY A 12 -0.91 -33.62 7.46
CA GLY A 12 -1.10 -35.04 7.80
C GLY A 12 0.00 -35.98 7.29
N ALA A 13 -0.06 -37.26 7.68
CA ALA A 13 1.00 -38.25 7.44
C ALA A 13 1.24 -38.60 5.97
N GLN A 14 0.25 -38.35 5.09
CA GLN A 14 0.36 -38.57 3.64
C GLN A 14 0.26 -37.26 2.83
N GLY A 15 0.13 -36.12 3.51
CA GLY A 15 0.03 -34.82 2.85
C GLY A 15 1.34 -34.36 2.24
N ILE A 16 1.25 -33.25 1.52
CA ILE A 16 2.37 -32.54 0.92
C ILE A 16 2.30 -31.06 1.30
N TRP A 17 3.39 -30.33 1.13
CA TRP A 17 3.41 -28.90 1.37
C TRP A 17 4.00 -28.18 0.16
N ALA A 18 3.14 -27.45 -0.58
CA ALA A 18 3.47 -26.50 -1.64
C ALA A 18 4.73 -26.86 -2.47
N PRO A 19 4.76 -28.02 -3.16
CA PRO A 19 5.97 -28.47 -3.85
C PRO A 19 6.37 -27.55 -5.01
N TYR A 20 5.40 -27.00 -5.74
CA TYR A 20 5.68 -26.05 -6.83
C TYR A 20 6.04 -24.66 -6.31
N TYR A 21 5.50 -24.22 -5.16
CA TYR A 21 5.96 -23.00 -4.51
C TYR A 21 7.46 -23.06 -4.17
N THR A 22 7.92 -24.18 -3.63
CA THR A 22 9.34 -24.38 -3.31
C THR A 22 10.18 -24.34 -4.58
N LEU A 23 9.72 -25.01 -5.64
CA LEU A 23 10.39 -24.97 -6.94
C LEU A 23 10.47 -23.55 -7.50
N HIS A 24 9.39 -22.76 -7.41
CA HIS A 24 9.37 -21.37 -7.81
C HIS A 24 10.46 -20.56 -7.11
N LYS A 25 10.64 -20.68 -5.79
CA LYS A 25 11.70 -19.93 -5.07
C LYS A 25 13.10 -20.30 -5.56
N ILE A 26 13.33 -21.58 -5.89
CA ILE A 26 14.59 -22.03 -6.51
C ILE A 26 14.75 -21.43 -7.90
N MET A 27 13.70 -21.47 -8.75
CA MET A 27 13.74 -20.92 -10.10
C MET A 27 14.00 -19.42 -10.09
N ALA A 28 13.27 -18.65 -9.28
CA ALA A 28 13.46 -17.21 -9.12
C ALA A 28 14.89 -16.89 -8.66
N GLY A 29 15.42 -17.59 -7.64
CA GLY A 29 16.81 -17.39 -7.20
C GLY A 29 17.85 -17.74 -8.28
N LEU A 30 17.59 -18.73 -9.13
CA LEU A 30 18.47 -19.06 -10.26
C LEU A 30 18.40 -18.01 -11.39
N ILE A 31 17.21 -17.46 -11.65
CA ILE A 31 17.01 -16.33 -12.56
C ILE A 31 17.83 -15.14 -12.05
N ASP A 32 17.63 -14.74 -10.80
CA ASP A 32 18.31 -13.58 -10.20
C ASP A 32 19.82 -13.77 -10.18
N ALA A 33 20.31 -14.97 -9.81
CA ALA A 33 21.73 -15.29 -9.86
C ALA A 33 22.28 -15.16 -11.30
N HIS A 34 21.54 -15.58 -12.32
CA HIS A 34 21.97 -15.42 -13.71
C HIS A 34 21.93 -13.96 -14.16
N VAL A 35 20.81 -13.28 -13.99
CA VAL A 35 20.56 -11.92 -14.49
C VAL A 35 21.49 -10.91 -13.83
N HIS A 36 21.72 -11.01 -12.52
CA HIS A 36 22.53 -10.03 -11.79
C HIS A 36 24.03 -10.33 -11.79
N THR A 37 24.47 -11.56 -12.07
CA THR A 37 25.90 -11.94 -11.98
C THR A 37 26.48 -12.59 -13.24
N GLY A 38 25.65 -12.85 -14.26
CA GLY A 38 26.04 -13.59 -15.46
C GLY A 38 26.30 -15.08 -15.21
N ASN A 39 25.82 -15.65 -14.10
CA ASN A 39 26.10 -17.04 -13.72
C ASN A 39 25.46 -18.03 -14.72
N ARG A 40 26.26 -18.57 -15.64
CA ARG A 40 25.80 -19.51 -16.67
C ARG A 40 25.40 -20.88 -16.10
N ARG A 41 25.96 -21.29 -14.97
CA ARG A 41 25.57 -22.54 -14.29
C ARG A 41 24.15 -22.42 -13.74
N ALA A 42 23.79 -21.25 -13.21
CA ALA A 42 22.44 -20.99 -12.73
C ALA A 42 21.41 -21.12 -13.88
N LEU A 43 21.69 -20.49 -15.03
CA LEU A 43 20.86 -20.64 -16.24
C LEU A 43 20.75 -22.11 -16.67
N ALA A 44 21.86 -22.85 -16.74
CA ALA A 44 21.82 -24.25 -17.15
C ALA A 44 20.96 -25.14 -16.22
N VAL A 45 21.03 -24.90 -14.90
CA VAL A 45 20.17 -25.61 -13.93
C VAL A 45 18.70 -25.21 -14.12
N LEU A 46 18.43 -23.91 -14.30
CA LEU A 46 17.10 -23.38 -14.55
C LEU A 46 16.48 -23.98 -15.83
N THR A 47 17.25 -24.09 -16.92
CA THR A 47 16.85 -24.76 -18.16
C THR A 47 16.45 -26.21 -17.91
N GLY A 48 17.27 -26.96 -17.17
CA GLY A 48 16.95 -28.35 -16.83
C GLY A 48 15.68 -28.47 -15.98
N ILE A 49 15.42 -27.50 -15.09
CA ILE A 49 14.16 -27.42 -14.35
C ILE A 49 13.00 -27.13 -15.31
N GLY A 50 13.13 -26.18 -16.23
CA GLY A 50 12.11 -25.85 -17.23
C GLY A 50 11.75 -27.05 -18.12
N ASP A 51 12.76 -27.74 -18.66
CA ASP A 51 12.59 -28.95 -19.47
C ASP A 51 11.88 -30.06 -18.67
N TRP A 52 12.24 -30.22 -17.40
CA TRP A 52 11.59 -31.17 -16.51
C TRP A 52 10.13 -30.78 -16.23
N VAL A 53 9.83 -29.51 -15.90
CA VAL A 53 8.45 -29.05 -15.65
C VAL A 53 7.57 -29.30 -16.87
N TRP A 54 8.05 -28.93 -18.06
CA TRP A 54 7.33 -29.19 -19.31
C TRP A 54 7.02 -30.68 -19.49
N SER A 55 8.03 -31.55 -19.39
CA SER A 55 7.88 -33.00 -19.55
C SER A 55 6.90 -33.63 -18.56
N ARG A 56 6.71 -33.00 -17.38
CA ARG A 56 5.82 -33.49 -16.32
C ARG A 56 4.38 -33.02 -16.52
N LEU A 57 4.17 -31.78 -16.95
CA LEU A 57 2.85 -31.18 -17.04
C LEU A 57 2.19 -31.33 -18.42
N GLU A 58 2.98 -31.45 -19.49
CA GLU A 58 2.46 -31.62 -20.86
C GLU A 58 1.50 -32.80 -21.01
N PRO A 59 1.72 -33.98 -20.39
CA PRO A 59 0.81 -35.12 -20.52
C PRO A 59 -0.50 -34.99 -19.72
N LEU A 60 -0.61 -34.00 -18.84
CA LEU A 60 -1.76 -33.86 -17.93
C LEU A 60 -2.93 -33.18 -18.63
N ARG A 61 -4.15 -33.68 -18.35
CA ARG A 61 -5.40 -33.08 -18.86
C ARG A 61 -5.72 -31.79 -18.11
N GLN A 62 -6.39 -30.85 -18.76
CA GLN A 62 -6.76 -29.57 -18.14
C GLN A 62 -7.57 -29.74 -16.84
N GLU A 63 -8.56 -30.63 -16.83
CA GLU A 63 -9.36 -30.95 -15.62
C GLU A 63 -8.49 -31.37 -14.41
N GLN A 64 -7.40 -32.08 -14.67
CA GLN A 64 -6.47 -32.51 -13.63
C GLN A 64 -5.65 -31.32 -13.12
N LEU A 65 -5.16 -30.45 -14.01
CA LEU A 65 -4.44 -29.23 -13.66
C LEU A 65 -5.31 -28.28 -12.84
N ASP A 66 -6.55 -28.01 -13.29
CA ASP A 66 -7.49 -27.15 -12.58
C ASP A 66 -7.76 -27.66 -11.16
N ARG A 67 -7.94 -28.98 -11.01
CA ARG A 67 -8.10 -29.60 -9.70
C ARG A 67 -6.83 -29.51 -8.86
N MET A 68 -5.63 -29.67 -9.44
CA MET A 68 -4.37 -29.55 -8.71
C MET A 68 -4.18 -28.16 -8.13
N TRP A 69 -4.42 -27.12 -8.93
CA TRP A 69 -4.13 -25.72 -8.58
C TRP A 69 -5.14 -25.11 -7.60
N ASP A 70 -6.34 -25.67 -7.51
CA ASP A 70 -7.36 -25.25 -6.55
C ASP A 70 -7.17 -25.85 -5.13
N ILE A 71 -6.29 -26.84 -4.96
CA ILE A 71 -6.04 -27.43 -3.63
C ILE A 71 -5.32 -26.40 -2.74
N TYR A 72 -5.96 -26.06 -1.62
CA TYR A 72 -5.41 -25.20 -0.58
C TYR A 72 -3.99 -25.63 -0.15
N ILE A 73 -3.01 -24.72 -0.32
CA ILE A 73 -1.56 -24.86 -0.02
C ILE A 73 -0.83 -25.97 -0.80
N ALA A 74 -1.39 -27.16 -0.94
CA ALA A 74 -0.74 -28.23 -1.71
C ALA A 74 -0.65 -27.90 -3.20
N GLY A 75 -1.67 -27.22 -3.74
CA GLY A 75 -1.71 -26.69 -5.11
C GLY A 75 -0.96 -25.38 -5.30
N GLU A 76 -0.43 -24.79 -4.24
CA GLU A 76 0.30 -23.53 -4.31
C GLU A 76 1.58 -23.70 -5.15
N TYR A 77 1.66 -22.91 -6.21
CA TYR A 77 2.81 -22.86 -7.11
C TYR A 77 3.54 -21.52 -7.08
N GLY A 78 3.08 -20.53 -6.30
CA GLY A 78 3.64 -19.18 -6.35
C GLY A 78 3.67 -18.63 -7.77
N GLY A 79 4.85 -18.23 -8.27
CA GLY A 79 5.07 -17.69 -9.61
C GLY A 79 5.89 -18.63 -10.50
N VAL A 80 5.67 -19.96 -10.48
CA VAL A 80 6.35 -20.85 -11.46
C VAL A 80 6.05 -20.41 -12.89
N ASN A 81 4.81 -20.04 -13.19
CA ASN A 81 4.43 -19.47 -14.49
C ASN A 81 5.23 -18.22 -14.84
N GLU A 82 5.44 -17.32 -13.89
CA GLU A 82 6.31 -16.15 -14.04
C GLU A 82 7.73 -16.57 -14.42
N SER A 83 8.32 -17.50 -13.66
CA SER A 83 9.68 -17.97 -13.88
C SER A 83 9.86 -18.69 -15.23
N LEU A 84 8.84 -19.42 -15.70
CA LEU A 84 8.87 -20.10 -17.01
C LEU A 84 8.75 -19.10 -18.17
N ALA A 85 7.85 -18.12 -18.06
CA ALA A 85 7.76 -17.05 -19.04
C ALA A 85 9.06 -16.23 -19.10
N TYR A 86 9.68 -15.94 -17.95
CA TYR A 86 11.00 -15.29 -17.91
C TYR A 86 12.10 -16.18 -18.51
N LEU A 87 12.07 -17.49 -18.25
CA LEU A 87 13.02 -18.42 -18.86
C LEU A 87 12.89 -18.45 -20.39
N HIS A 88 11.68 -18.34 -20.95
CA HIS A 88 11.51 -18.16 -22.38
C HIS A 88 12.17 -16.88 -22.88
N ALA A 89 12.00 -15.75 -22.18
CA ALA A 89 12.66 -14.50 -22.56
C ALA A 89 14.20 -14.62 -22.56
N LEU A 90 14.77 -15.46 -21.69
CA LEU A 90 16.20 -15.80 -21.68
C LEU A 90 16.61 -16.83 -22.75
N GLN A 91 15.66 -17.64 -23.24
CA GLN A 91 15.86 -18.72 -24.21
C GLN A 91 14.75 -18.72 -25.27
N PRO A 92 14.72 -17.73 -26.17
CA PRO A 92 13.63 -17.56 -27.12
C PRO A 92 13.47 -18.73 -28.11
N ASP A 93 14.51 -19.54 -28.31
CA ASP A 93 14.47 -20.74 -29.15
C ASP A 93 13.68 -21.92 -28.55
N LYS A 94 13.20 -21.78 -27.29
CA LYS A 94 12.43 -22.79 -26.57
C LYS A 94 10.99 -22.31 -26.28
N PRO A 95 10.09 -22.35 -27.28
CA PRO A 95 8.69 -21.92 -27.11
C PRO A 95 7.92 -22.77 -26.10
N GLU A 96 8.35 -24.01 -25.83
CA GLU A 96 7.72 -24.91 -24.87
C GLU A 96 7.69 -24.34 -23.43
N TYR A 97 8.51 -23.34 -23.11
CA TYR A 97 8.49 -22.69 -21.80
C TYR A 97 7.29 -21.77 -21.61
N VAL A 98 6.80 -21.13 -22.67
CA VAL A 98 5.53 -20.40 -22.64
C VAL A 98 4.37 -21.39 -22.49
N ASP A 99 4.41 -22.50 -23.23
CA ASP A 99 3.39 -23.56 -23.10
C ASP A 99 3.40 -24.19 -21.71
N ALA A 100 4.58 -24.39 -21.10
CA ALA A 100 4.72 -24.84 -19.73
C ALA A 100 4.15 -23.82 -18.73
N ALA A 101 4.38 -22.51 -18.93
CA ALA A 101 3.78 -21.47 -18.09
C ALA A 101 2.25 -21.53 -18.13
N LYS A 102 1.66 -21.77 -19.31
CA LYS A 102 0.22 -21.92 -19.49
C LYS A 102 -0.37 -23.16 -18.79
N ARG A 103 0.42 -24.20 -18.50
CA ARG A 103 -0.05 -25.35 -17.69
C ARG A 103 -0.33 -25.01 -16.23
N PHE A 104 0.09 -23.84 -15.75
CA PHE A 104 -0.22 -23.33 -14.41
C PHE A 104 -1.45 -22.43 -14.36
N VAL A 105 -2.17 -22.21 -15.47
CA VAL A 105 -3.43 -21.45 -15.43
C VAL A 105 -4.41 -22.16 -14.50
N ASN A 106 -4.83 -21.44 -13.45
CA ASN A 106 -5.83 -21.90 -12.51
C ASN A 106 -7.20 -21.34 -12.91
N ASN A 107 -7.95 -22.09 -13.72
CA ASN A 107 -9.22 -21.62 -14.29
C ASN A 107 -10.28 -21.26 -13.23
N ASN A 108 -10.19 -21.80 -12.01
CA ASN A 108 -11.11 -21.49 -10.91
C ASN A 108 -10.97 -20.06 -10.37
N VAL A 109 -9.86 -19.39 -10.70
CA VAL A 109 -9.63 -17.97 -10.36
C VAL A 109 -9.45 -17.15 -11.64
N TYR A 110 -8.64 -17.65 -12.58
CA TYR A 110 -8.35 -16.98 -13.85
C TYR A 110 -9.62 -16.68 -14.66
N GLY A 111 -10.49 -17.68 -14.87
CA GLY A 111 -11.71 -17.53 -15.67
C GLY A 111 -12.64 -16.42 -15.16
N PRO A 112 -13.07 -16.46 -13.88
CA PRO A 112 -13.85 -15.38 -13.27
C PRO A 112 -13.16 -14.02 -13.39
N THR A 113 -11.85 -13.94 -13.13
CA THR A 113 -11.13 -12.66 -13.20
C THR A 113 -11.07 -12.08 -14.61
N VAL A 114 -10.90 -12.90 -15.66
CA VAL A 114 -11.01 -12.45 -17.07
C VAL A 114 -12.41 -11.89 -17.34
N ALA A 115 -13.45 -12.55 -16.84
CA ALA A 115 -14.84 -12.10 -16.95
C ALA A 115 -15.18 -10.88 -16.05
N ASN A 116 -14.21 -10.38 -15.29
CA ASN A 116 -14.38 -9.33 -14.28
C ASN A 116 -15.39 -9.71 -13.17
N GLU A 117 -15.47 -10.99 -12.85
CA GLU A 117 -16.25 -11.56 -11.75
C GLU A 117 -15.34 -11.79 -10.54
N ASP A 118 -15.62 -11.12 -9.42
CA ASP A 118 -14.83 -11.25 -8.19
C ASP A 118 -15.15 -12.57 -7.46
N ALA A 119 -14.24 -13.53 -7.59
CA ALA A 119 -14.28 -14.83 -6.92
C ALA A 119 -13.13 -15.00 -5.91
N LEU A 120 -12.68 -13.90 -5.29
CA LEU A 120 -11.49 -13.87 -4.44
C LEU A 120 -11.76 -14.09 -2.96
N ASP A 121 -12.98 -13.84 -2.47
CA ASP A 121 -13.31 -13.99 -1.05
C ASP A 121 -13.03 -15.43 -0.55
N GLY A 122 -12.40 -15.53 0.61
CA GLY A 122 -12.00 -16.78 1.24
C GLY A 122 -10.77 -17.46 0.61
N ARG A 123 -10.18 -16.90 -0.46
CA ARG A 123 -8.99 -17.47 -1.10
C ARG A 123 -7.70 -17.04 -0.40
N HIS A 124 -6.71 -17.93 -0.36
CA HIS A 124 -5.41 -17.64 0.26
C HIS A 124 -4.65 -16.59 -0.55
N ALA A 125 -4.42 -15.41 0.02
CA ALA A 125 -3.91 -14.24 -0.68
C ALA A 125 -2.59 -14.53 -1.40
N ASN A 126 -1.57 -15.00 -0.66
CA ASN A 126 -0.25 -15.20 -1.23
C ASN A 126 -0.14 -16.40 -2.18
N GLN A 127 -1.11 -17.33 -2.16
CA GLN A 127 -1.16 -18.44 -3.10
C GLN A 127 -1.58 -17.94 -4.49
N HIS A 128 -2.45 -16.93 -4.54
CA HIS A 128 -3.08 -16.46 -5.77
C HIS A 128 -2.45 -15.20 -6.37
N ILE A 129 -2.01 -14.21 -5.57
CA ILE A 129 -1.44 -12.96 -6.11
C ILE A 129 -0.26 -13.20 -7.07
N PRO A 130 0.72 -14.08 -6.79
CA PRO A 130 1.85 -14.30 -7.69
C PRO A 130 1.44 -14.86 -9.06
N GLN A 131 0.31 -15.58 -9.14
CA GLN A 131 -0.20 -16.18 -10.37
C GLN A 131 -0.44 -15.11 -11.43
N PHE A 132 -0.99 -13.95 -11.02
CA PHE A 132 -1.33 -12.84 -11.91
C PHE A 132 -0.11 -12.07 -12.41
N THR A 133 0.99 -12.03 -11.64
CA THR A 133 2.27 -11.56 -12.19
C THR A 133 2.76 -12.52 -13.27
N GLY A 134 2.61 -13.83 -13.06
CA GLY A 134 2.98 -14.82 -14.08
C GLY A 134 2.07 -14.82 -15.31
N TYR A 135 0.78 -14.52 -15.17
CA TYR A 135 -0.11 -14.29 -16.33
C TYR A 135 0.37 -13.09 -17.13
N LEU A 136 0.67 -11.97 -16.47
CA LEU A 136 1.22 -10.79 -17.15
C LEU A 136 2.55 -11.08 -17.87
N ARG A 137 3.45 -11.86 -17.27
CA ARG A 137 4.68 -12.31 -17.95
C ARG A 137 4.39 -13.23 -19.14
N THR A 138 3.35 -14.06 -19.05
CA THR A 138 2.95 -14.92 -20.16
C THR A 138 2.38 -14.09 -21.32
N TYR A 139 1.60 -13.04 -21.02
CA TYR A 139 1.16 -12.04 -22.00
C TYR A 139 2.35 -11.41 -22.73
N GLU A 140 3.40 -11.02 -22.02
CA GLU A 140 4.60 -10.41 -22.61
C GLU A 140 5.32 -11.31 -23.62
N GLN A 141 5.15 -12.64 -23.54
CA GLN A 141 5.77 -13.58 -24.49
C GLN A 141 4.83 -14.01 -25.62
N GLY A 142 3.51 -14.02 -25.39
CA GLY A 142 2.52 -14.60 -26.32
C GLY A 142 1.46 -13.65 -26.86
N HIS A 143 1.31 -12.46 -26.26
CA HIS A 143 0.30 -11.44 -26.58
C HIS A 143 -1.16 -11.92 -26.53
N GLU A 144 -1.47 -12.88 -25.65
CA GLU A 144 -2.84 -13.30 -25.36
C GLU A 144 -3.50 -12.35 -24.36
N GLU A 145 -4.36 -11.46 -24.84
CA GLU A 145 -4.97 -10.34 -24.09
C GLU A 145 -5.67 -10.74 -22.79
N ASP A 146 -6.27 -11.93 -22.72
CA ASP A 146 -6.94 -12.41 -21.51
C ASP A 146 -5.98 -12.46 -20.30
N PHE A 147 -4.68 -12.72 -20.52
CA PHE A 147 -3.70 -12.71 -19.43
C PHE A 147 -3.44 -11.30 -18.88
N LEU A 148 -3.38 -10.28 -19.74
CA LEU A 148 -3.27 -8.89 -19.32
C LEU A 148 -4.56 -8.44 -18.61
N LEU A 149 -5.71 -8.79 -19.17
CA LEU A 149 -7.02 -8.47 -18.59
C LEU A 149 -7.19 -9.11 -17.20
N ALA A 150 -6.80 -10.37 -17.05
CA ALA A 150 -6.82 -11.06 -15.75
C ALA A 150 -5.96 -10.33 -14.71
N ALA A 151 -4.73 -9.94 -15.06
CA ALA A 151 -3.83 -9.23 -14.16
C ALA A 151 -4.38 -7.85 -13.75
N ARG A 152 -4.96 -7.10 -14.70
CA ARG A 152 -5.59 -5.80 -14.47
C ARG A 152 -6.81 -5.92 -13.56
N ASN A 153 -7.75 -6.78 -13.91
CA ASN A 153 -8.98 -6.97 -13.14
C ASN A 153 -8.69 -7.49 -11.73
N PHE A 154 -7.74 -8.42 -11.57
CA PHE A 154 -7.33 -8.87 -10.23
C PHE A 154 -6.83 -7.72 -9.37
N TRP A 155 -5.99 -6.85 -9.92
CA TRP A 155 -5.50 -5.68 -9.18
C TRP A 155 -6.66 -4.76 -8.75
N ASP A 156 -7.59 -4.46 -9.68
CA ASP A 156 -8.77 -3.61 -9.40
C ASP A 156 -9.78 -4.28 -8.44
N MET A 157 -9.77 -5.62 -8.31
CA MET A 157 -10.57 -6.34 -7.30
C MET A 157 -9.97 -6.23 -5.90
N ILE A 158 -8.64 -6.04 -5.77
CA ILE A 158 -7.94 -5.87 -4.49
C ILE A 158 -7.87 -4.40 -4.08
N VAL A 159 -7.40 -3.53 -4.97
CA VAL A 159 -7.14 -2.11 -4.69
C VAL A 159 -8.26 -1.27 -5.32
N PRO A 160 -8.98 -0.42 -4.56
CA PRO A 160 -8.79 -0.10 -3.13
C PRO A 160 -9.61 -0.98 -2.17
N HIS A 161 -10.41 -1.92 -2.67
CA HIS A 161 -11.52 -2.52 -1.93
C HIS A 161 -11.15 -3.42 -0.75
N ARG A 162 -9.90 -3.86 -0.65
CA ARG A 162 -9.47 -4.93 0.29
C ARG A 162 -8.19 -4.58 1.04
N ILE A 163 -7.68 -3.37 0.84
CA ILE A 163 -6.44 -2.94 1.47
C ILE A 163 -6.72 -2.20 2.77
N TYR A 164 -5.83 -2.38 3.74
CA TYR A 164 -5.75 -1.52 4.91
C TYR A 164 -4.94 -0.27 4.60
N SER A 165 -4.98 0.71 5.51
CA SER A 165 -4.38 2.05 5.34
C SER A 165 -2.86 2.02 5.14
N HIS A 166 -2.17 0.96 5.57
CA HIS A 166 -0.73 0.78 5.30
C HIS A 166 -0.45 0.04 3.97
N GLY A 167 -1.47 -0.26 3.16
CA GLY A 167 -1.40 -0.91 1.84
C GLY A 167 -1.55 -2.44 1.84
N GLY A 168 -1.56 -3.09 2.99
CA GLY A 168 -1.62 -4.56 3.10
C GLY A 168 -3.03 -5.12 2.96
N VAL A 169 -3.12 -6.44 2.74
CA VAL A 169 -4.39 -7.14 2.49
C VAL A 169 -4.48 -8.44 3.28
N GLY A 170 -5.70 -8.79 3.66
CA GLY A 170 -6.06 -10.12 4.15
C GLY A 170 -6.01 -10.28 5.67
N VAL A 171 -6.71 -11.31 6.14
CA VAL A 171 -6.81 -11.69 7.57
C VAL A 171 -6.64 -13.19 7.69
N GLY A 172 -5.67 -13.63 8.49
CA GLY A 172 -5.30 -15.05 8.60
C GLY A 172 -4.91 -15.64 7.25
N GLU A 173 -4.14 -14.89 6.45
CA GLU A 173 -3.66 -15.25 5.09
C GLU A 173 -4.74 -15.29 4.00
N MET A 174 -6.01 -15.09 4.36
CA MET A 174 -7.13 -15.12 3.41
C MET A 174 -7.50 -13.73 2.93
N ILE A 175 -7.78 -13.60 1.63
CA ILE A 175 -8.54 -12.49 1.06
C ILE A 175 -9.95 -12.56 1.68
N ARG A 176 -10.45 -11.43 2.18
CA ARG A 176 -11.77 -11.35 2.84
C ARG A 176 -12.84 -10.82 1.88
N GLU A 177 -13.98 -10.38 2.37
CA GLU A 177 -15.08 -9.86 1.56
C GLU A 177 -14.77 -8.47 0.99
N ARG A 178 -15.34 -8.15 -0.18
CA ARG A 178 -15.02 -6.90 -0.90
C ARG A 178 -15.61 -5.72 -0.15
N GLY A 179 -14.79 -4.71 0.11
CA GLY A 179 -15.25 -3.51 0.80
C GLY A 179 -15.45 -3.69 2.30
N VAL A 180 -14.99 -4.78 2.92
CA VAL A 180 -15.11 -4.99 4.37
C VAL A 180 -13.74 -4.80 5.04
N VAL A 181 -13.42 -3.53 5.36
CA VAL A 181 -12.14 -3.15 5.98
C VAL A 181 -12.35 -2.95 7.49
N ALA A 182 -13.20 -2.01 7.90
CA ALA A 182 -13.52 -1.73 9.29
C ALA A 182 -14.14 -2.95 9.98
N GLY A 183 -15.07 -3.62 9.32
CA GLY A 183 -15.71 -4.84 9.85
C GLY A 183 -14.71 -5.97 10.14
N SER A 184 -13.54 -5.97 9.49
CA SER A 184 -12.52 -7.01 9.64
C SER A 184 -11.49 -6.73 10.76
N LEU A 185 -11.50 -5.55 11.38
CA LEU A 185 -10.46 -5.12 12.32
C LEU A 185 -10.36 -6.02 13.57
N PHE A 186 -11.45 -6.65 13.98
CA PHE A 186 -11.51 -7.52 15.17
C PHE A 186 -11.76 -9.01 14.82
N HIS A 187 -11.64 -9.41 13.55
CA HIS A 187 -11.84 -10.80 13.14
C HIS A 187 -10.76 -11.77 13.65
N ASP A 188 -9.49 -11.35 13.60
CA ASP A 188 -8.29 -12.05 14.06
C ASP A 188 -7.21 -10.98 14.31
N ARG A 189 -6.10 -11.30 14.96
CA ARG A 189 -4.93 -10.41 15.06
C ARG A 189 -3.95 -10.53 13.88
N ASN A 190 -4.10 -11.58 13.07
CA ASN A 190 -3.19 -11.93 11.97
C ASN A 190 -3.57 -11.20 10.68
N HIS A 191 -3.53 -9.86 10.69
CA HIS A 191 -3.79 -9.05 9.50
C HIS A 191 -2.56 -8.89 8.64
N ALA A 192 -2.82 -8.64 7.35
CA ALA A 192 -1.85 -8.12 6.40
C ALA A 192 -0.50 -8.84 6.47
N GLU A 193 -0.50 -10.10 6.02
CA GLU A 193 0.75 -10.80 5.75
C GLU A 193 1.65 -9.94 4.82
N THR A 194 2.96 -9.99 5.05
CA THR A 194 3.93 -9.18 4.30
C THR A 194 4.08 -9.66 2.83
N CYS A 195 3.96 -10.97 2.55
CA CYS A 195 4.10 -11.50 1.18
C CYS A 195 3.01 -11.02 0.20
N PRO A 196 1.71 -10.97 0.57
CA PRO A 196 0.69 -10.36 -0.28
C PRO A 196 1.04 -8.94 -0.74
N LEU A 197 1.48 -8.08 0.19
CA LEU A 197 1.89 -6.72 -0.17
C LEU A 197 3.07 -6.73 -1.14
N TYR A 198 4.12 -7.51 -0.86
CA TYR A 198 5.26 -7.65 -1.77
C TYR A 198 4.82 -8.00 -3.20
N ASN A 199 3.95 -9.01 -3.35
CA ASN A 199 3.50 -9.46 -4.66
C ASN A 199 2.54 -8.45 -5.32
N MET A 200 1.73 -7.72 -4.54
CA MET A 200 0.89 -6.64 -5.06
C MET A 200 1.72 -5.44 -5.53
N LEU A 201 2.79 -5.06 -4.82
CA LEU A 201 3.74 -4.04 -5.28
C LEU A 201 4.41 -4.48 -6.59
N LYS A 202 4.89 -5.73 -6.64
CA LYS A 202 5.47 -6.32 -7.85
C LYS A 202 4.47 -6.30 -9.02
N LEU A 203 3.22 -6.68 -8.81
CA LEU A 203 2.17 -6.64 -9.83
C LEU A 203 1.90 -5.20 -10.30
N SER A 204 1.79 -4.25 -9.37
CA SER A 204 1.51 -2.83 -9.64
C SER A 204 2.58 -2.22 -10.56
N ARG A 205 3.86 -2.45 -10.27
CA ARG A 205 4.95 -2.00 -11.15
C ARG A 205 4.82 -2.61 -12.54
N ASN A 206 4.57 -3.91 -12.63
CA ASN A 206 4.53 -4.56 -13.94
C ASN A 206 3.33 -4.10 -14.75
N LEU A 207 2.16 -3.90 -14.13
CA LEU A 207 1.01 -3.28 -14.80
C LEU A 207 1.32 -1.87 -15.30
N PHE A 208 2.08 -1.08 -14.53
CA PHE A 208 2.53 0.25 -14.96
C PHE A 208 3.33 0.24 -16.28
N PHE A 209 4.12 -0.82 -16.54
CA PHE A 209 4.85 -0.93 -17.81
C PHE A 209 3.94 -1.13 -19.04
N HIS A 210 2.70 -1.59 -18.84
CA HIS A 210 1.72 -1.79 -19.90
C HIS A 210 0.70 -0.65 -19.95
N ASP A 211 0.40 -0.05 -18.80
CA ASP A 211 -0.54 1.05 -18.64
C ASP A 211 0.02 2.02 -17.58
N PRO A 212 0.68 3.13 -17.97
CA PRO A 212 1.38 4.04 -17.06
C PRO A 212 0.41 4.92 -16.24
N ASP A 213 -0.66 4.33 -15.72
CA ASP A 213 -1.65 4.92 -14.84
C ASP A 213 -1.01 5.19 -13.45
N PRO A 214 -1.06 6.45 -12.96
CA PRO A 214 -0.59 6.84 -11.62
C PRO A 214 -1.13 5.98 -10.48
N LYS A 215 -2.33 5.38 -10.59
CA LYS A 215 -2.95 4.57 -9.52
C LYS A 215 -2.04 3.46 -9.03
N TYR A 216 -1.27 2.84 -9.93
CA TYR A 216 -0.34 1.78 -9.59
C TYR A 216 0.78 2.30 -8.69
N MET A 217 1.32 3.48 -8.99
CA MET A 217 2.42 4.07 -8.24
C MET A 217 1.95 4.80 -6.98
N ASN A 218 0.69 5.26 -6.92
CA ASN A 218 0.07 5.72 -5.68
C ASN A 218 -0.06 4.58 -4.68
N TYR A 219 -0.61 3.43 -5.10
CA TYR A 219 -0.64 2.24 -4.25
C TYR A 219 0.78 1.76 -3.91
N TYR A 220 1.72 1.83 -4.86
CA TYR A 220 3.11 1.46 -4.61
C TYR A 220 3.73 2.31 -3.48
N GLU A 221 3.54 3.64 -3.53
CA GLU A 221 4.00 4.58 -2.50
C GLU A 221 3.38 4.24 -1.13
N THR A 222 2.06 4.07 -1.07
CA THR A 222 1.35 3.74 0.18
C THR A 222 1.88 2.45 0.80
N GLY A 223 2.01 1.38 0.02
CA GLY A 223 2.53 0.11 0.52
C GLY A 223 4.01 0.18 0.91
N LEU A 224 4.82 0.90 0.13
CA LEU A 224 6.26 1.00 0.33
C LEU A 224 6.60 1.75 1.62
N PHE A 225 6.15 3.00 1.75
CA PHE A 225 6.54 3.87 2.86
C PHE A 225 5.81 3.57 4.17
N ASN A 226 4.80 2.70 4.16
CA ASN A 226 4.09 2.29 5.37
C ASN A 226 4.46 0.86 5.75
N GLN A 227 3.72 -0.14 5.29
CA GLN A 227 3.94 -1.51 5.73
C GLN A 227 5.29 -2.07 5.27
N MET A 228 5.75 -1.83 4.04
CA MET A 228 6.97 -2.49 3.55
C MET A 228 8.20 -2.04 4.33
N VAL A 229 8.42 -0.74 4.51
CA VAL A 229 9.49 -0.23 5.39
C VAL A 229 9.23 -0.64 6.84
N GLY A 230 8.00 -0.49 7.34
CA GLY A 230 7.62 -0.85 8.71
C GLY A 230 7.65 -2.35 9.03
N SER A 231 7.84 -3.22 8.03
CA SER A 231 7.93 -4.68 8.16
C SER A 231 9.30 -5.15 8.62
N ARG A 232 10.30 -4.27 8.69
CA ARG A 232 11.64 -4.56 9.21
C ARG A 232 11.95 -3.68 10.42
N ARG A 233 12.51 -4.28 11.46
CA ARG A 233 13.03 -3.53 12.59
C ARG A 233 14.32 -2.83 12.19
N ASP A 234 14.45 -1.57 12.58
CA ASP A 234 15.68 -0.80 12.50
C ASP A 234 16.67 -1.24 13.59
N SER A 235 17.26 -2.42 13.36
CA SER A 235 18.26 -3.01 14.24
C SER A 235 19.23 -3.90 13.46
N ASP A 236 20.50 -3.84 13.83
CA ASP A 236 21.52 -4.72 13.28
C ASP A 236 21.37 -6.15 13.83
N SER A 237 21.38 -7.13 12.93
CA SER A 237 21.34 -8.55 13.29
C SER A 237 22.01 -9.40 12.22
N SER A 238 22.89 -10.31 12.65
CA SER A 238 23.52 -11.32 11.79
C SER A 238 22.84 -12.69 11.86
N GLU A 239 21.85 -12.85 12.75
CA GLU A 239 21.19 -14.14 13.02
C GLU A 239 19.73 -14.16 12.53
N SER A 240 19.15 -12.98 12.29
CA SER A 240 17.74 -12.81 11.95
C SER A 240 17.57 -11.63 10.99
N PRO A 241 16.69 -11.74 9.98
CA PRO A 241 16.37 -10.61 9.11
C PRO A 241 15.53 -9.53 9.81
N GLU A 242 15.05 -9.78 11.03
CA GLU A 242 14.22 -8.86 11.82
C GLU A 242 13.00 -8.34 11.05
N VAL A 243 12.34 -9.25 10.32
CA VAL A 243 11.13 -8.95 9.53
C VAL A 243 9.86 -9.50 10.18
N THR A 244 8.72 -8.87 9.87
CA THR A 244 7.38 -9.30 10.30
C THR A 244 6.84 -10.44 9.44
N TYR A 245 5.88 -11.19 9.98
CA TYR A 245 4.99 -12.03 9.15
C TYR A 245 3.70 -11.24 8.88
N PHE A 246 2.92 -11.04 9.94
CA PHE A 246 1.72 -10.22 9.98
C PHE A 246 2.04 -8.82 10.48
N VAL A 247 1.31 -7.84 9.98
CA VAL A 247 1.38 -6.45 10.39
C VAL A 247 -0.03 -6.07 10.86
N PRO A 248 -0.32 -6.19 12.17
CA PRO A 248 -1.69 -6.14 12.65
C PRO A 248 -2.32 -4.76 12.46
N VAL A 249 -3.60 -4.74 12.11
CA VAL A 249 -4.41 -3.52 12.07
C VAL A 249 -5.47 -3.46 13.17
N GLN A 250 -5.68 -4.58 13.88
CA GLN A 250 -6.51 -4.58 15.06
C GLN A 250 -6.00 -3.52 16.06
N PRO A 251 -6.84 -2.57 16.47
CA PRO A 251 -6.43 -1.47 17.35
C PRO A 251 -5.83 -1.97 18.67
N GLY A 252 -4.70 -1.37 19.08
CA GLY A 252 -3.96 -1.70 20.29
C GLY A 252 -3.03 -2.92 20.20
N GLN A 253 -2.84 -3.50 19.02
CA GLN A 253 -1.89 -4.60 18.81
C GLN A 253 -0.44 -4.11 18.64
N GLN A 254 0.48 -5.08 18.64
CA GLN A 254 1.93 -4.90 18.54
C GLN A 254 2.48 -5.62 17.31
N ARG A 255 3.51 -5.06 16.68
CA ARG A 255 4.31 -5.76 15.66
C ARG A 255 5.17 -6.84 16.32
N SER A 256 5.27 -7.99 15.68
CA SER A 256 6.27 -9.01 16.03
C SER A 256 7.24 -9.20 14.88
N TYR A 257 8.52 -9.16 15.20
CA TYR A 257 9.59 -9.51 14.27
C TYR A 257 10.08 -10.93 14.58
N GLY A 258 11.05 -11.43 13.81
CA GLY A 258 11.59 -12.77 14.00
C GLY A 258 10.80 -13.80 13.21
N ASN A 259 11.22 -14.00 11.96
CA ASN A 259 10.45 -14.78 10.99
C ASN A 259 11.31 -15.71 10.11
N VAL A 260 12.46 -16.15 10.64
CA VAL A 260 13.40 -17.00 9.89
C VAL A 260 12.75 -18.33 9.49
N GLY A 261 12.87 -18.67 8.21
CA GLY A 261 12.45 -19.97 7.68
C GLY A 261 10.94 -20.10 7.39
N THR A 262 10.22 -18.98 7.30
CA THR A 262 8.86 -18.88 6.77
C THR A 262 8.85 -18.21 5.39
N CYS A 263 7.68 -18.10 4.74
CA CYS A 263 7.51 -17.37 3.48
C CYS A 263 7.91 -15.89 3.62
N CYS A 264 7.34 -15.18 4.60
CA CYS A 264 7.63 -13.76 4.85
C CYS A 264 9.07 -13.55 5.33
N GLY A 265 9.70 -14.53 5.99
CA GLY A 265 11.14 -14.50 6.24
C GLY A 265 11.98 -14.52 4.96
N GLY A 266 11.58 -15.33 3.98
CA GLY A 266 12.18 -15.37 2.64
C GLY A 266 11.99 -14.06 1.89
N THR A 267 10.73 -13.65 1.69
CA THR A 267 10.35 -12.41 1.02
C THR A 267 10.97 -11.18 1.70
N GLY A 268 11.00 -11.15 3.03
CA GLY A 268 11.61 -10.08 3.82
C GLY A 268 13.09 -9.87 3.51
N MET A 269 13.84 -10.92 3.18
CA MET A 269 15.23 -10.77 2.73
C MET A 269 15.35 -10.11 1.35
N GLU A 270 14.35 -10.27 0.48
CA GLU A 270 14.33 -9.62 -0.84
C GLU A 270 13.90 -8.15 -0.75
N ASN A 271 12.89 -7.85 0.07
CA ASN A 271 12.23 -6.54 0.17
C ASN A 271 13.21 -5.37 0.26
N HIS A 272 14.14 -5.44 1.21
CA HIS A 272 14.97 -4.30 1.62
C HIS A 272 16.24 -4.13 0.77
N THR A 273 16.40 -4.93 -0.28
CA THR A 273 17.58 -4.88 -1.18
C THR A 273 17.32 -4.11 -2.47
N LYS A 274 16.06 -3.69 -2.69
CA LYS A 274 15.59 -3.25 -4.02
C LYS A 274 14.69 -2.02 -4.02
N TYR A 275 14.74 -1.16 -3.00
CA TYR A 275 13.97 0.08 -2.97
C TYR A 275 14.15 0.98 -4.21
N GLN A 276 15.30 0.87 -4.88
CA GLN A 276 15.66 1.59 -6.09
C GLN A 276 14.89 1.17 -7.35
N ASP A 277 14.29 -0.02 -7.36
CA ASP A 277 13.82 -0.69 -8.58
C ASP A 277 12.55 -0.11 -9.20
N SER A 278 11.96 0.89 -8.55
CA SER A 278 10.71 1.55 -8.95
C SER A 278 10.76 3.07 -8.82
N ILE A 279 11.94 3.65 -8.56
CA ILE A 279 12.10 5.11 -8.46
C ILE A 279 11.87 5.77 -9.82
N TYR A 280 12.52 5.23 -10.85
CA TYR A 280 12.45 5.74 -12.21
C TYR A 280 12.05 4.65 -13.18
N PHE A 281 11.22 4.98 -14.16
CA PHE A 281 11.02 4.16 -15.37
C PHE A 281 11.26 4.98 -16.62
N ARG A 282 11.56 4.31 -17.73
CA ARG A 282 11.73 4.96 -19.03
C ARG A 282 10.83 4.32 -20.07
N SER A 283 10.41 5.15 -21.02
CA SER A 283 9.77 4.72 -22.27
C SER A 283 10.72 3.87 -23.12
N VAL A 284 10.15 3.05 -24.02
CA VAL A 284 10.91 2.14 -24.89
C VAL A 284 11.83 2.89 -25.86
N ASP A 285 11.42 4.06 -26.32
CA ASP A 285 12.16 4.94 -27.24
C ASP A 285 13.17 5.87 -26.54
N ASP A 286 13.30 5.77 -25.21
CA ASP A 286 14.20 6.60 -24.40
C ASP A 286 13.91 8.11 -24.48
N GLU A 287 12.67 8.51 -24.79
CA GLU A 287 12.27 9.93 -24.87
C GLU A 287 11.65 10.47 -23.58
N ILE A 288 11.06 9.58 -22.77
CA ILE A 288 10.35 9.89 -21.53
C ILE A 288 11.01 9.19 -20.35
N LEU A 289 11.29 9.95 -19.29
CA LEU A 289 11.64 9.49 -17.94
C LEU A 289 10.47 9.73 -16.98
N TYR A 290 9.97 8.67 -16.37
CA TYR A 290 9.00 8.74 -15.28
C TYR A 290 9.75 8.79 -13.94
N VAL A 291 9.47 9.81 -13.13
CA VAL A 291 9.91 9.92 -11.73
C VAL A 291 8.73 9.51 -10.86
N ASN A 292 8.73 8.25 -10.44
CA ASN A 292 7.60 7.63 -9.72
C ASN A 292 7.73 7.81 -8.21
N LEU A 293 8.92 7.57 -7.65
CA LEU A 293 9.11 7.66 -6.20
C LEU A 293 10.09 8.78 -5.88
N TYR A 294 9.78 9.50 -4.79
CA TYR A 294 10.64 10.55 -4.28
C TYR A 294 11.60 9.97 -3.26
N ILE A 295 12.70 9.37 -3.74
CA ILE A 295 13.71 8.71 -2.91
C ILE A 295 15.09 9.22 -3.34
N ALA A 296 15.91 9.64 -2.35
CA ALA A 296 17.27 10.08 -2.60
C ALA A 296 18.06 9.03 -3.37
N SER A 297 18.53 9.38 -4.56
CA SER A 297 19.08 8.42 -5.52
C SER A 297 19.92 9.10 -6.60
N THR A 298 20.71 8.32 -7.31
CA THR A 298 21.35 8.74 -8.57
C THR A 298 21.03 7.70 -9.63
N LEU A 299 20.37 8.13 -10.70
CA LEU A 299 20.15 7.35 -11.91
C LEU A 299 21.28 7.65 -12.89
N GLU A 300 22.11 6.66 -13.17
CA GLU A 300 23.04 6.70 -14.29
C GLU A 300 22.37 6.11 -15.53
N TRP A 301 22.28 6.87 -16.62
CA TRP A 301 21.67 6.44 -17.88
C TRP A 301 22.62 6.61 -19.08
N PRO A 302 23.62 5.72 -19.22
CA PRO A 302 24.67 5.83 -20.24
C PRO A 302 24.11 5.85 -21.68
N GLN A 303 23.03 5.13 -21.94
CA GLN A 303 22.41 5.03 -23.27
C GLN A 303 21.90 6.39 -23.76
N LYS A 304 21.42 7.25 -22.86
CA LYS A 304 20.99 8.62 -23.16
C LYS A 304 22.07 9.67 -22.90
N SER A 305 23.16 9.29 -22.22
CA SER A 305 24.18 10.21 -21.68
C SER A 305 23.58 11.22 -20.69
N PHE A 306 22.70 10.74 -19.82
CA PHE A 306 22.12 11.50 -18.71
C PHE A 306 22.48 10.86 -17.37
N THR A 307 22.67 11.69 -16.36
CA THR A 307 22.64 11.34 -14.95
C THR A 307 21.60 12.21 -14.26
N ILE A 308 20.72 11.61 -13.46
CA ILE A 308 19.72 12.32 -12.67
C ILE A 308 19.99 12.05 -11.20
N THR A 309 20.35 13.09 -10.45
CA THR A 309 20.54 13.00 -9.00
C THR A 309 19.34 13.58 -8.30
N GLN A 310 18.70 12.79 -7.45
CA GLN A 310 17.59 13.20 -6.60
C GLN A 310 18.07 13.36 -5.16
N ALA A 311 17.89 14.57 -4.60
CA ALA A 311 18.20 14.91 -3.22
C ALA A 311 16.92 15.25 -2.46
N THR A 312 16.64 14.51 -1.40
CA THR A 312 15.46 14.67 -0.56
C THR A 312 15.61 13.93 0.78
N GLN A 313 14.87 14.36 1.79
CA GLN A 313 14.61 13.62 3.04
C GLN A 313 13.21 12.99 3.06
N TYR A 314 12.51 12.92 1.93
CA TYR A 314 11.22 12.24 1.81
C TYR A 314 11.30 10.80 2.37
N PRO A 315 10.34 10.34 3.20
CA PRO A 315 9.05 10.95 3.49
C PRO A 315 9.03 11.84 4.76
N PHE A 316 10.17 12.35 5.22
CA PHE A 316 10.25 13.29 6.36
C PHE A 316 10.10 14.76 5.95
N GLU A 317 10.23 15.06 4.66
CA GLU A 317 9.98 16.39 4.09
C GLU A 317 9.12 16.28 2.83
N GLY A 318 8.33 17.32 2.58
CA GLY A 318 7.52 17.46 1.37
C GLY A 318 8.26 18.17 0.24
N ALA A 319 9.53 17.84 -0.01
CA ALA A 319 10.33 18.50 -1.03
C ALA A 319 11.36 17.54 -1.66
N THR A 320 11.74 17.78 -2.91
CA THR A 320 12.83 17.07 -3.57
C THR A 320 13.49 17.96 -4.62
N THR A 321 14.78 17.76 -4.86
CA THR A 321 15.51 18.42 -5.95
C THR A 321 16.09 17.38 -6.89
N LEU A 322 15.79 17.49 -8.18
CA LEU A 322 16.44 16.72 -9.23
C LEU A 322 17.50 17.60 -9.89
N THR A 323 18.75 17.12 -9.95
CA THR A 323 19.82 17.72 -10.75
C THR A 323 20.01 16.87 -12.00
N VAL A 324 19.97 17.53 -13.16
CA VAL A 324 20.09 16.89 -14.47
C VAL A 324 21.48 17.15 -15.03
N ASP A 325 22.25 16.08 -15.18
CA ASP A 325 23.56 16.09 -15.83
C ASP A 325 23.47 15.36 -17.18
N GLY A 326 23.29 16.13 -18.25
CA GLY A 326 23.21 15.63 -19.62
C GLY A 326 23.09 16.80 -20.61
N ASP A 327 22.96 16.51 -21.90
CA ASP A 327 22.67 17.52 -22.91
C ASP A 327 21.74 16.95 -23.98
N GLY A 328 20.47 17.37 -23.99
CA GLY A 328 19.52 16.85 -24.97
C GLY A 328 18.05 16.98 -24.59
N PRO A 329 17.14 16.67 -25.53
CA PRO A 329 15.71 16.61 -25.25
C PRO A 329 15.38 15.39 -24.38
N LEU A 330 14.58 15.60 -23.35
CA LEU A 330 14.02 14.55 -22.51
C LEU A 330 12.72 15.06 -21.87
N ASP A 331 11.66 14.28 -21.97
CA ASP A 331 10.43 14.52 -21.23
C ASP A 331 10.56 13.90 -19.84
N ILE A 332 10.52 14.74 -18.80
CA ILE A 332 10.52 14.26 -17.41
C ILE A 332 9.08 14.32 -16.89
N LYS A 333 8.48 13.16 -16.64
CA LYS A 333 7.15 13.00 -16.03
C LYS A 333 7.29 12.85 -14.53
N LEU A 334 6.86 13.86 -13.78
CA LEU A 334 6.85 13.86 -12.33
C LEU A 334 5.51 13.37 -11.82
N ARG A 335 5.48 12.32 -10.99
CA ARG A 335 4.22 11.86 -10.39
C ARG A 335 3.73 12.92 -9.41
N VAL A 336 2.51 13.41 -9.59
CA VAL A 336 1.82 14.24 -8.60
C VAL A 336 1.06 13.30 -7.66
N PRO A 337 1.50 13.09 -6.41
CA PRO A 337 0.87 12.11 -5.53
C PRO A 337 -0.58 12.46 -5.23
N GLU A 338 -1.44 11.44 -5.09
CA GLU A 338 -2.87 11.62 -4.81
C GLU A 338 -3.15 12.29 -3.47
N TRP A 339 -2.25 12.19 -2.49
CA TRP A 339 -2.41 12.80 -1.17
C TRP A 339 -2.16 14.32 -1.16
N VAL A 340 -1.62 14.90 -2.23
CA VAL A 340 -1.31 16.34 -2.28
C VAL A 340 -2.59 17.16 -2.18
N ARG A 341 -2.63 18.09 -1.21
CA ARG A 341 -3.74 19.04 -1.00
C ARG A 341 -3.27 20.49 -1.03
N LYS A 342 -2.09 20.78 -0.49
CA LYS A 342 -1.51 22.14 -0.41
C LYS A 342 -0.69 22.56 -1.63
N GLY A 343 -1.00 21.97 -2.79
CA GLY A 343 -0.33 22.25 -4.07
C GLY A 343 0.92 21.42 -4.32
N TYR A 344 1.29 21.36 -5.60
CA TYR A 344 2.50 20.72 -6.12
C TYR A 344 3.23 21.78 -6.95
N PHE A 345 4.32 22.32 -6.41
CA PHE A 345 5.03 23.44 -7.00
C PHE A 345 6.34 22.97 -7.61
N VAL A 346 6.62 23.44 -8.82
CA VAL A 346 7.86 23.14 -9.53
C VAL A 346 8.59 24.42 -9.89
N SER A 347 9.88 24.48 -9.60
CA SER A 347 10.79 25.50 -10.11
C SER A 347 11.90 24.84 -10.93
N ILE A 348 12.31 25.51 -12.01
CA ILE A 348 13.43 25.08 -12.84
C ILE A 348 14.49 26.17 -12.79
N ASN A 349 15.69 25.83 -12.33
CA ASN A 349 16.79 26.79 -12.14
C ASN A 349 16.36 28.02 -11.31
N GLY A 350 15.56 27.80 -10.26
CA GLY A 350 15.00 28.84 -9.39
C GLY A 350 13.85 29.66 -10.00
N VAL A 351 13.37 29.31 -11.21
CA VAL A 351 12.23 29.97 -11.85
C VAL A 351 10.97 29.12 -11.66
N PRO A 352 9.94 29.61 -10.94
CA PRO A 352 8.68 28.91 -10.80
C PRO A 352 8.02 28.61 -12.15
N GLN A 353 7.44 27.42 -12.28
CA GLN A 353 6.71 26.98 -13.47
C GLN A 353 5.20 27.09 -13.22
N GLU A 354 4.49 27.78 -14.10
CA GLU A 354 3.02 27.82 -14.09
C GLU A 354 2.48 26.61 -14.85
N MET A 355 2.07 25.57 -14.12
CA MET A 355 1.57 24.34 -14.72
C MET A 355 0.46 23.72 -13.86
N ASP A 356 -0.51 23.09 -14.51
CA ASP A 356 -1.59 22.37 -13.83
C ASP A 356 -1.09 21.03 -13.29
N ALA A 357 -0.74 21.00 -12.00
CA ALA A 357 -0.35 19.79 -11.30
C ALA A 357 -1.54 19.22 -10.51
N ASN A 358 -2.25 18.26 -11.13
CA ASN A 358 -3.43 17.63 -10.53
C ASN A 358 -3.03 16.39 -9.70
N PRO A 359 -3.48 16.23 -8.45
CA PRO A 359 -3.22 15.02 -7.65
C PRO A 359 -3.63 13.73 -8.39
N GLY A 360 -2.80 12.70 -8.28
CA GLY A 360 -3.05 11.42 -8.97
C GLY A 360 -2.77 11.45 -10.47
N THR A 361 -1.91 12.36 -10.95
CA THR A 361 -1.52 12.47 -12.37
C THR A 361 0.00 12.54 -12.54
N TYR A 362 0.47 12.69 -13.78
CA TYR A 362 1.87 13.06 -14.08
C TYR A 362 1.93 14.47 -14.66
N LEU A 363 2.75 15.31 -14.05
CA LEU A 363 3.16 16.59 -14.62
C LEU A 363 4.34 16.35 -15.59
N THR A 364 4.23 16.82 -16.84
CA THR A 364 5.28 16.59 -17.86
C THR A 364 6.11 17.84 -18.09
N LEU A 365 7.43 17.74 -17.88
CA LEU A 365 8.41 18.76 -18.22
C LEU A 365 9.10 18.42 -19.54
N SER A 366 8.60 18.97 -20.65
CA SER A 366 9.13 18.73 -22.00
C SER A 366 10.14 19.80 -22.39
N ARG A 367 11.44 19.48 -22.31
CA ARG A 367 12.51 20.44 -22.64
C ARG A 367 13.81 19.80 -23.07
N ARG A 368 14.70 20.64 -23.61
CA ARG A 368 16.12 20.33 -23.74
C ARG A 368 16.82 20.69 -22.44
N TRP A 369 17.45 19.70 -21.83
CA TRP A 369 18.20 19.85 -20.59
C TRP A 369 19.67 20.11 -20.88
N THR A 370 20.31 20.87 -20.01
CA THR A 370 21.76 21.09 -19.99
C THR A 370 22.30 20.69 -18.63
N SER A 371 23.55 20.25 -18.58
CA SER A 371 24.17 19.77 -17.33
C SER A 371 24.15 20.85 -16.26
N GLY A 372 23.76 20.48 -15.05
CA GLY A 372 23.54 21.38 -13.92
C GLY A 372 22.15 22.03 -13.86
N ASP A 373 21.24 21.72 -14.80
CA ASP A 373 19.84 22.14 -14.66
C ASP A 373 19.24 21.51 -13.38
N THR A 374 18.50 22.30 -12.61
CA THR A 374 17.82 21.85 -11.39
C THR A 374 16.30 21.92 -11.54
N ILE A 375 15.63 20.93 -10.98
CA ILE A 375 14.17 20.85 -10.85
C ILE A 375 13.87 20.75 -9.35
N GLU A 376 13.32 21.81 -8.79
CA GLU A 376 12.93 21.87 -7.38
C GLU A 376 11.43 21.60 -7.29
N ILE A 377 11.03 20.61 -6.49
CA ILE A 377 9.65 20.19 -6.31
C ILE A 377 9.28 20.39 -4.84
N SER A 378 8.17 21.08 -4.59
CA SER A 378 7.58 21.28 -3.26
C SER A 378 6.16 20.73 -3.22
N MET A 379 5.89 19.85 -2.28
CA MET A 379 4.63 19.16 -2.01
C MET A 379 4.32 19.27 -0.51
N PRO A 380 3.85 20.42 -0.02
CA PRO A 380 3.69 20.63 1.41
C PRO A 380 2.79 19.56 2.04
N PHE A 381 3.27 18.94 3.11
CA PHE A 381 2.50 17.92 3.82
C PHE A 381 1.34 18.55 4.58
N SER A 382 0.22 17.84 4.57
CA SER A 382 -1.00 18.13 5.33
C SER A 382 -1.43 16.89 6.07
N PHE A 383 -2.20 17.08 7.15
CA PHE A 383 -2.89 15.98 7.77
C PHE A 383 -4.14 15.63 6.97
N ARG A 384 -4.49 14.36 6.94
CA ARG A 384 -5.78 13.90 6.41
C ARG A 384 -6.28 12.73 7.20
N ALA A 385 -7.58 12.76 7.50
CA ALA A 385 -8.31 11.60 7.95
C ALA A 385 -8.93 10.93 6.72
N GLU A 386 -8.69 9.64 6.54
CA GLU A 386 -9.29 8.86 5.46
C GLU A 386 -10.24 7.82 6.05
N PRO A 387 -11.51 7.77 5.60
CA PRO A 387 -12.48 6.80 6.07
C PRO A 387 -12.19 5.40 5.54
N ALA A 388 -12.53 4.39 6.34
CA ALA A 388 -12.68 3.03 5.87
C ALA A 388 -13.85 2.95 4.87
N ILE A 389 -13.71 2.08 3.86
CA ILE A 389 -14.65 2.01 2.74
C ILE A 389 -16.05 1.53 3.14
N ASP A 390 -16.18 0.74 4.22
CA ASP A 390 -17.42 0.23 4.79
C ASP A 390 -18.00 1.06 5.94
N ASP A 391 -17.20 1.86 6.62
CA ASP A 391 -17.65 2.65 7.77
C ASP A 391 -16.93 4.01 7.78
N PRO A 392 -17.61 5.11 7.39
CA PRO A 392 -17.01 6.45 7.35
C PRO A 392 -16.66 7.00 8.74
N THR A 393 -17.19 6.41 9.82
CA THR A 393 -16.83 6.78 11.18
C THR A 393 -15.52 6.15 11.63
N VAL A 394 -15.05 5.10 10.97
CA VAL A 394 -13.75 4.47 11.25
C VAL A 394 -12.72 5.05 10.29
N GLN A 395 -11.72 5.75 10.82
CA GLN A 395 -10.80 6.52 10.00
C GLN A 395 -9.34 6.25 10.35
N SER A 396 -8.45 6.49 9.41
CA SER A 396 -6.99 6.52 9.59
C SER A 396 -6.45 7.92 9.38
N LEU A 397 -5.36 8.26 10.07
CA LEU A 397 -4.73 9.57 9.97
C LEU A 397 -3.40 9.45 9.22
N TYR A 398 -3.15 10.36 8.29
CA TYR A 398 -1.89 10.44 7.56
C TYR A 398 -1.31 11.85 7.59
N TYR A 399 0.00 11.96 7.44
CA TYR A 399 0.72 13.22 7.21
C TYR A 399 1.61 13.06 5.97
N GLY A 400 1.25 13.73 4.86
CA GLY A 400 1.88 13.44 3.56
C GLY A 400 1.72 11.95 3.17
N PRO A 401 2.71 11.23 2.62
CA PRO A 401 2.54 9.80 2.30
C PRO A 401 2.44 8.88 3.54
N THR A 402 2.71 9.41 4.74
CA THR A 402 3.00 8.62 5.93
C THR A 402 1.72 8.36 6.72
N LEU A 403 1.39 7.09 6.92
CA LEU A 403 0.37 6.66 7.87
C LEU A 403 0.84 6.94 9.29
N MET A 404 -0.02 7.56 10.07
CA MET A 404 0.23 7.88 11.46
C MET A 404 -0.44 6.86 12.38
N ALA A 405 0.29 6.44 13.40
CA ALA A 405 -0.13 5.45 14.37
C ALA A 405 -0.25 6.11 15.75
N VAL A 406 -1.42 5.95 16.39
CA VAL A 406 -1.63 6.42 17.77
C VAL A 406 -1.06 5.38 18.72
N GLN A 407 -0.06 5.75 19.51
CA GLN A 407 0.61 4.84 20.44
C GLN A 407 -0.22 4.69 21.71
N ALA A 408 -0.97 3.60 21.79
CA ALA A 408 -1.85 3.28 22.91
C ALA A 408 -2.14 1.76 22.96
N GLY A 409 -2.34 1.24 24.18
CA GLY A 409 -2.81 -0.14 24.37
C GLY A 409 -4.24 -0.37 23.87
N PRO A 410 -4.74 -1.61 23.88
CA PRO A 410 -6.12 -1.93 23.51
C PRO A 410 -7.14 -1.11 24.31
N ALA A 411 -8.16 -0.57 23.64
CA ALA A 411 -9.27 0.15 24.28
C ALA A 411 -10.46 -0.77 24.63
N GLY A 412 -10.58 -1.90 23.93
CA GLY A 412 -11.69 -2.85 24.01
C GLY A 412 -11.42 -4.09 23.15
N GLU A 413 -12.42 -4.96 23.02
CA GLU A 413 -12.26 -6.29 22.40
C GLU A 413 -13.02 -6.46 21.08
N ASP A 414 -13.83 -5.48 20.70
CA ASP A 414 -14.67 -5.48 19.49
C ASP A 414 -14.66 -4.12 18.80
N LEU A 415 -15.34 -4.03 17.65
CA LEU A 415 -15.39 -2.79 16.87
C LEU A 415 -16.03 -1.64 17.66
N GLU A 416 -17.05 -1.91 18.47
CA GLU A 416 -17.76 -0.89 19.25
C GLU A 416 -16.89 -0.29 20.36
N SER A 417 -16.18 -1.12 21.12
CA SER A 417 -15.40 -0.70 22.29
C SER A 417 -13.90 -0.50 22.03
N GLY A 418 -13.37 -1.08 20.96
CA GLY A 418 -11.94 -1.21 20.72
C GLY A 418 -11.29 -0.07 19.95
N LEU A 419 -12.08 0.84 19.39
CA LEU A 419 -11.57 2.02 18.69
C LEU A 419 -11.50 3.23 19.64
N LEU A 420 -10.39 3.96 19.61
CA LEU A 420 -10.28 5.26 20.28
C LEU A 420 -11.24 6.26 19.64
N GLU A 421 -12.00 6.99 20.45
CA GLU A 421 -12.82 8.09 19.95
C GLU A 421 -11.98 9.36 19.79
N MET A 422 -12.05 9.99 18.62
CA MET A 422 -11.31 11.22 18.32
C MET A 422 -12.20 12.24 17.61
N GLY A 423 -12.17 13.48 18.09
CA GLY A 423 -12.86 14.61 17.49
C GLY A 423 -11.87 15.57 16.83
N PHE A 424 -12.15 15.95 15.59
CA PHE A 424 -11.25 16.71 14.74
C PHE A 424 -11.91 17.96 14.13
N TYR A 425 -13.21 17.90 13.86
CA TYR A 425 -13.92 18.89 13.04
C TYR A 425 -13.97 20.31 13.62
N ARG A 426 -13.87 20.44 14.94
CA ARG A 426 -13.67 21.72 15.63
C ARG A 426 -12.47 22.51 15.08
N HIS A 427 -11.44 21.82 14.60
CA HIS A 427 -10.17 22.42 14.21
C HIS A 427 -9.97 22.46 12.68
N MET A 428 -10.93 21.99 11.90
CA MET A 428 -10.86 22.04 10.44
C MET A 428 -11.06 23.46 9.91
N LYS A 429 -10.32 23.79 8.85
CA LYS A 429 -10.47 25.02 8.07
C LYS A 429 -11.07 24.70 6.71
N LEU A 430 -11.30 25.74 5.90
CA LEU A 430 -11.95 25.59 4.59
C LEU A 430 -11.24 24.63 3.63
N ASP A 431 -9.92 24.49 3.71
CA ASP A 431 -9.16 23.54 2.87
C ASP A 431 -9.34 22.06 3.26
N GLY A 432 -10.04 21.78 4.36
CA GLY A 432 -10.25 20.42 4.84
C GLY A 432 -9.04 19.78 5.52
N ASP A 433 -8.01 20.56 5.86
CA ASP A 433 -6.85 20.06 6.63
C ASP A 433 -7.12 20.13 8.14
N LEU A 434 -6.49 19.23 8.90
CA LEU A 434 -6.43 19.29 10.36
C LEU A 434 -5.35 20.29 10.74
N HIS A 435 -5.69 21.58 10.63
CA HIS A 435 -4.75 22.65 10.86
C HIS A 435 -4.21 22.68 12.29
N MET A 436 -2.95 23.07 12.37
CA MET A 436 -2.31 23.54 13.59
C MET A 436 -2.33 25.06 13.53
N THR A 437 -2.92 25.71 14.53
CA THR A 437 -2.91 27.18 14.62
C THR A 437 -1.82 27.61 15.60
N GLU A 438 -0.91 28.49 15.15
CA GLU A 438 0.01 29.18 16.06
C GLU A 438 -0.73 30.30 16.80
N LEU A 439 -0.73 30.24 18.12
CA LEU A 439 -1.15 31.34 18.98
C LEU A 439 0.03 31.79 19.84
N ASP A 440 -0.01 33.02 20.37
CA ASP A 440 1.00 33.53 21.32
C ASP A 440 1.20 32.60 22.55
N SER A 441 0.22 31.74 22.84
CA SER A 441 0.24 30.73 23.90
C SER A 441 0.81 29.37 23.48
N GLY A 442 1.23 29.19 22.22
CA GLY A 442 1.71 27.95 21.62
C GLY A 442 0.79 27.39 20.53
N MET A 443 1.18 26.26 19.95
CA MET A 443 0.38 25.51 18.97
C MET A 443 -0.94 25.02 19.58
N VAL A 444 -2.06 25.38 18.97
CA VAL A 444 -3.39 24.87 19.33
C VAL A 444 -4.03 24.23 18.10
N GLY A 445 -4.46 22.99 18.25
CA GLY A 445 -5.07 22.20 17.20
C GLY A 445 -5.39 20.80 17.72
N ALA A 446 -6.17 20.04 16.97
CA ALA A 446 -6.44 18.64 17.31
C ALA A 446 -5.15 17.80 17.34
N ILE A 447 -4.15 18.20 16.55
CA ILE A 447 -2.84 17.58 16.45
C ILE A 447 -1.79 18.67 16.72
N THR A 448 -0.77 18.36 17.51
CA THR A 448 0.30 19.31 17.87
C THR A 448 1.66 18.65 17.71
N PRO A 449 2.71 19.35 17.23
CA PRO A 449 4.03 18.76 17.06
C PRO A 449 4.66 18.37 18.40
N SER A 450 5.49 17.33 18.39
CA SER A 450 6.37 16.97 19.51
C SER A 450 7.82 17.38 19.25
N ASP A 451 8.73 17.01 20.14
CA ASP A 451 10.18 17.23 20.02
C ASP A 451 10.87 16.26 19.04
N ARG A 452 10.18 15.20 18.62
CA ARG A 452 10.71 14.20 17.67
C ARG A 452 10.23 14.48 16.25
N PRO A 453 11.09 14.31 15.21
CA PRO A 453 10.69 14.50 13.82
C PRO A 453 9.48 13.65 13.44
N MET A 454 8.50 14.27 12.76
CA MET A 454 7.25 13.62 12.33
C MET A 454 6.43 12.98 13.47
N HIS A 455 6.69 13.31 14.73
CA HIS A 455 5.87 12.87 15.86
C HIS A 455 5.03 14.03 16.38
N PHE A 456 3.81 13.72 16.77
CA PHE A 456 2.81 14.67 17.19
C PHE A 456 2.06 14.15 18.44
N SER A 457 1.17 14.98 18.98
CA SER A 457 0.23 14.63 20.04
C SER A 457 -1.19 14.94 19.59
N THR A 458 -2.11 14.00 19.82
CA THR A 458 -3.56 14.16 19.60
C THR A 458 -4.31 13.58 20.79
N ALA A 459 -5.30 14.29 21.33
CA ALA A 459 -6.04 13.89 22.53
C ALA A 459 -5.16 13.43 23.73
N GLY A 460 -3.96 14.01 23.87
CA GLY A 460 -2.99 13.63 24.91
C GLY A 460 -2.23 12.31 24.66
N LEU A 461 -2.40 11.70 23.48
CA LEU A 461 -1.72 10.49 23.04
C LEU A 461 -0.65 10.82 21.98
N THR A 462 0.41 10.01 21.96
CA THR A 462 1.47 10.16 20.95
C THR A 462 0.99 9.64 19.60
N LEU A 463 1.19 10.45 18.57
CA LEU A 463 0.96 10.10 17.17
C LEU A 463 2.32 10.01 16.46
N ALA A 464 2.68 8.84 15.96
CA ALA A 464 4.00 8.56 15.39
C ALA A 464 3.90 8.01 13.95
N PRO A 465 4.93 8.18 13.10
CA PRO A 465 4.98 7.55 11.79
C PRO A 465 4.95 6.02 11.94
N PHE A 466 4.04 5.35 11.25
CA PHE A 466 3.86 3.90 11.41
C PHE A 466 5.11 3.09 11.04
N HIS A 467 5.82 3.50 9.98
CA HIS A 467 6.99 2.80 9.48
C HIS A 467 8.20 2.88 10.42
N VAL A 468 8.23 3.83 11.36
CA VAL A 468 9.30 3.92 12.35
C VAL A 468 9.14 2.76 13.34
N SER A 469 10.14 1.89 13.41
CA SER A 469 10.13 0.74 14.33
C SER A 469 10.53 1.14 15.74
N ASP A 470 10.05 0.41 16.74
CA ASP A 470 10.52 0.59 18.12
C ASP A 470 11.97 0.11 18.27
N PRO A 471 12.82 0.85 19.00
CA PRO A 471 14.18 0.41 19.30
C PRO A 471 14.16 -0.86 20.16
N VAL A 472 15.21 -1.66 20.04
CA VAL A 472 15.42 -2.81 20.94
C VAL A 472 15.75 -2.28 22.34
N PRO A 473 15.02 -2.69 23.42
CA PRO A 473 15.35 -2.26 24.77
C PRO A 473 16.78 -2.66 25.16
N PRO A 474 17.58 -1.79 25.80
CA PRO A 474 18.92 -2.13 26.24
C PRO A 474 18.94 -3.37 27.15
N GLY A 475 19.82 -4.33 26.85
CA GLY A 475 19.99 -5.55 27.63
C GLY A 475 18.87 -6.58 27.46
N TRP A 476 17.97 -6.41 26.49
CA TRP A 476 17.01 -7.45 26.14
C TRP A 476 17.74 -8.65 25.51
N GLU A 477 17.48 -9.84 26.05
CA GLU A 477 17.92 -11.11 25.49
C GLU A 477 16.69 -11.92 25.05
N PRO A 478 16.75 -12.63 23.91
CA PRO A 478 15.66 -13.48 23.47
C PRO A 478 15.43 -14.61 24.49
N PRO A 479 14.18 -14.92 24.86
CA PRO A 479 13.90 -16.06 25.73
C PRO A 479 14.32 -17.38 25.08
N GLU A 480 14.67 -18.37 25.89
CA GLU A 480 15.00 -19.71 25.38
C GLU A 480 13.84 -20.27 24.53
N PRO A 481 14.15 -20.96 23.42
CA PRO A 481 13.13 -21.49 22.52
C PRO A 481 12.22 -22.50 23.23
N ASP A 482 10.90 -22.36 23.03
CA ASP A 482 9.91 -23.30 23.54
C ASP A 482 10.08 -24.68 22.86
N PRO A 483 10.44 -25.74 23.63
CA PRO A 483 10.68 -27.06 23.08
C PRO A 483 9.41 -27.76 22.56
N ASP A 484 8.22 -27.33 22.99
CA ASP A 484 6.92 -27.91 22.61
C ASP A 484 6.26 -27.16 21.44
N SER A 485 6.87 -26.08 20.95
CA SER A 485 6.37 -25.34 19.78
C SER A 485 6.42 -26.21 18.51
N PRO A 486 5.33 -26.28 17.72
CA PRO A 486 5.33 -26.98 16.43
C PRO A 486 6.33 -26.35 15.43
N PHE A 487 6.81 -25.15 15.73
CA PHE A 487 7.84 -24.43 14.99
C PHE A 487 9.27 -24.68 15.47
N ARG A 488 9.55 -25.71 16.31
CA ARG A 488 10.90 -26.20 16.73
C ARG A 488 12.01 -25.13 16.66
N GLY A 489 11.95 -24.11 17.52
CA GLY A 489 12.99 -23.08 17.65
C GLY A 489 13.05 -22.02 16.53
N ARG A 490 12.12 -22.01 15.57
CA ARG A 490 11.94 -20.93 14.58
C ARG A 490 10.95 -19.92 15.13
N GLY A 491 11.48 -18.83 15.67
CA GLY A 491 10.71 -17.78 16.32
C GLY A 491 11.30 -17.46 17.67
N ARG A 492 12.52 -16.88 17.68
CA ARG A 492 12.93 -16.11 18.86
C ARG A 492 11.87 -15.01 19.01
N ARG A 493 11.17 -14.99 20.15
CA ARG A 493 10.21 -13.92 20.44
C ARG A 493 10.96 -12.60 20.35
N SER A 494 10.52 -11.67 19.52
CA SER A 494 11.14 -10.35 19.43
C SER A 494 10.89 -9.52 20.68
N PRO A 495 11.68 -8.46 20.90
CA PRO A 495 11.39 -7.48 21.94
C PRO A 495 9.97 -6.92 21.74
N PRO A 496 9.26 -6.59 22.84
CA PRO A 496 7.96 -5.96 22.74
C PRO A 496 8.05 -4.68 21.92
N THR A 497 7.03 -4.44 21.11
CA THR A 497 6.87 -3.19 20.35
C THR A 497 5.79 -2.35 21.01
N THR A 498 5.75 -1.06 20.69
CA THR A 498 4.74 -0.16 21.24
C THR A 498 3.38 -0.53 20.63
N PRO A 499 2.34 -0.79 21.46
CA PRO A 499 0.98 -0.95 20.98
C PRO A 499 0.52 0.27 20.18
N TYR A 500 -0.26 0.05 19.12
CA TYR A 500 -0.73 1.13 18.27
C TYR A 500 -2.14 0.95 17.75
N HIS A 501 -2.76 2.06 17.37
CA HIS A 501 -4.03 2.14 16.65
C HIS A 501 -3.77 2.82 15.30
N LEU A 502 -4.09 2.13 14.20
CA LEU A 502 -4.09 2.72 12.84
C LEU A 502 -5.46 3.24 12.43
N TYR A 503 -6.49 2.74 13.11
CA TYR A 503 -7.88 3.13 12.94
C TYR A 503 -8.41 3.64 14.27
N PHE A 504 -9.21 4.70 14.19
CA PHE A 504 -9.94 5.28 15.32
C PHE A 504 -11.38 5.53 14.90
N ARG A 505 -12.27 5.74 15.87
CA ARG A 505 -13.63 6.17 15.60
C ARG A 505 -13.68 7.69 15.66
N ARG A 506 -13.99 8.33 14.53
CA ARG A 506 -14.28 9.75 14.50
C ARG A 506 -15.59 10.02 15.22
N HIS A 507 -15.55 10.88 16.21
CA HIS A 507 -16.70 11.24 17.04
C HIS A 507 -16.63 12.71 17.46
N GLU A 508 -17.70 13.45 17.14
CA GLU A 508 -17.97 14.78 17.67
C GLU A 508 -19.33 14.74 18.39
N PRO A 509 -19.43 15.16 19.66
CA PRO A 509 -20.69 15.08 20.39
C PRO A 509 -21.73 16.11 19.90
N SER A 510 -21.29 17.23 19.34
CA SER A 510 -22.13 18.32 18.82
C SER A 510 -21.64 18.80 17.47
N ILE A 511 -22.55 19.39 16.68
CA ILE A 511 -22.22 20.04 15.41
C ILE A 511 -21.54 21.36 15.73
N VAL A 512 -20.25 21.45 15.37
CA VAL A 512 -19.35 22.55 15.73
C VAL A 512 -18.50 22.98 14.54
N PHE A 513 -18.27 24.28 14.41
CA PHE A 513 -17.38 24.89 13.42
C PHE A 513 -16.45 25.89 14.12
N GLY A 514 -15.15 25.59 14.19
CA GLY A 514 -14.25 26.37 15.04
C GLY A 514 -14.67 26.31 16.52
N SER A 515 -14.78 27.45 17.15
CA SER A 515 -15.31 27.60 18.50
C SER A 515 -16.84 27.66 18.58
N GLN A 516 -17.53 27.76 17.43
CA GLN A 516 -18.98 27.94 17.34
C GLN A 516 -19.71 26.59 17.43
N ASP A 517 -20.26 26.30 18.62
CA ASP A 517 -21.12 25.14 18.86
C ASP A 517 -22.58 25.51 18.54
N SER A 518 -23.24 24.69 17.72
CA SER A 518 -24.66 24.86 17.39
C SER A 518 -25.60 24.44 18.53
N GLY A 519 -25.12 23.65 19.49
CA GLY A 519 -25.92 22.99 20.53
C GLY A 519 -26.70 21.77 20.03
N VAL A 520 -26.58 21.44 18.74
CA VAL A 520 -27.26 20.31 18.11
C VAL A 520 -26.33 19.08 18.15
N PRO A 521 -26.80 17.91 18.62
CA PRO A 521 -26.02 16.68 18.55
C PRO A 521 -25.59 16.35 17.11
N ASN A 522 -24.36 15.88 16.92
CA ASN A 522 -23.90 15.43 15.59
C ASN A 522 -24.41 14.02 15.31
N ALA A 523 -25.72 13.90 15.12
CA ALA A 523 -26.39 12.63 14.88
C ALA A 523 -25.94 11.98 13.56
N GLN A 524 -26.02 10.65 13.50
CA GLN A 524 -25.84 9.89 12.27
C GLN A 524 -27.11 9.99 11.41
N GLY A 525 -26.90 10.20 10.10
CA GLY A 525 -27.95 10.18 9.10
C GLY A 525 -28.37 8.76 8.75
N THR A 526 -29.33 8.63 7.83
CA THR A 526 -29.89 7.34 7.41
C THR A 526 -28.90 6.40 6.70
N ARG A 527 -27.75 6.92 6.27
CA ARG A 527 -26.68 6.20 5.59
C ARG A 527 -25.46 5.92 6.51
N GLY A 528 -25.53 6.30 7.79
CA GLY A 528 -24.52 6.01 8.81
C GLY A 528 -23.45 7.10 9.00
N GLU A 529 -23.30 8.03 8.06
CA GLU A 529 -22.44 9.21 8.23
C GLU A 529 -23.04 10.24 9.21
N ALA A 530 -22.21 10.93 9.97
CA ALA A 530 -22.63 12.07 10.77
C ALA A 530 -22.81 13.32 9.90
N PHE A 531 -23.56 14.31 10.39
CA PHE A 531 -23.79 15.55 9.63
C PHE A 531 -22.48 16.23 9.23
N LEU A 532 -21.55 16.34 10.18
CA LEU A 532 -20.25 16.95 9.90
C LEU A 532 -19.41 16.14 8.89
N ASP A 533 -19.58 14.80 8.78
CA ASP A 533 -18.93 14.03 7.71
C ASP A 533 -19.43 14.47 6.34
N SER A 534 -20.74 14.66 6.22
CA SER A 534 -21.37 15.10 4.97
C SER A 534 -20.90 16.51 4.58
N VAL A 535 -20.70 17.38 5.57
CA VAL A 535 -20.14 18.72 5.34
C VAL A 535 -18.70 18.61 4.84
N TRP A 536 -17.83 17.93 5.58
CA TRP A 536 -16.40 17.90 5.29
C TRP A 536 -16.02 17.02 4.10
N ALA A 537 -16.90 16.11 3.66
CA ALA A 537 -16.80 15.44 2.36
C ALA A 537 -16.83 16.42 1.17
N GLY A 538 -17.32 17.65 1.37
CA GLY A 538 -17.30 18.72 0.36
C GLY A 538 -16.01 19.54 0.32
N ALA A 539 -15.08 19.34 1.24
CA ALA A 539 -13.82 20.08 1.28
C ALA A 539 -12.84 19.61 0.17
N PRO A 540 -11.94 20.48 -0.32
CA PRO A 540 -11.72 21.87 0.10
C PRO A 540 -12.79 22.84 -0.44
N PHE A 541 -13.06 23.89 0.35
CA PHE A 541 -13.92 25.02 -0.01
C PHE A 541 -13.05 26.22 -0.39
N SER A 542 -13.30 26.83 -1.56
CA SER A 542 -12.51 27.97 -2.05
C SER A 542 -12.77 29.26 -1.26
N GLU A 543 -13.96 29.39 -0.68
CA GLU A 543 -14.41 30.55 0.08
C GLU A 543 -15.48 30.17 1.10
N HIS A 544 -15.65 30.98 2.16
CA HIS A 544 -16.61 30.70 3.24
C HIS A 544 -18.05 30.60 2.74
N SER A 545 -18.45 31.39 1.75
CA SER A 545 -19.77 31.33 1.10
C SER A 545 -20.08 29.95 0.50
N SER A 546 -19.08 29.28 -0.10
CA SER A 546 -19.23 27.93 -0.66
C SER A 546 -19.41 26.86 0.42
N PHE A 547 -18.69 27.01 1.53
CA PHE A 547 -18.86 26.19 2.73
C PHE A 547 -20.24 26.41 3.34
N LEU A 548 -20.65 27.67 3.55
CA LEU A 548 -21.93 28.01 4.14
C LEU A 548 -23.10 27.48 3.29
N SER A 549 -23.00 27.62 1.97
CA SER A 549 -23.99 27.07 1.02
C SER A 549 -24.11 25.54 1.14
N THR A 550 -23.00 24.85 1.39
CA THR A 550 -22.98 23.40 1.62
C THR A 550 -23.68 23.04 2.93
N VAL A 551 -23.38 23.77 4.02
CA VAL A 551 -24.04 23.57 5.32
C VAL A 551 -25.54 23.86 5.24
N GLU A 552 -25.96 24.96 4.59
CA GLU A 552 -27.37 25.32 4.41
C GLU A 552 -28.13 24.24 3.64
N ARG A 553 -27.56 23.76 2.52
CA ARG A 553 -28.15 22.68 1.73
C ARG A 553 -28.30 21.39 2.55
N LEU A 554 -27.23 20.95 3.22
CA LEU A 554 -27.26 19.73 4.02
C LEU A 554 -28.23 19.84 5.22
N ALA A 555 -28.24 20.99 5.91
CA ALA A 555 -29.14 21.20 7.04
C ALA A 555 -30.62 21.10 6.59
N ALA A 556 -30.96 21.70 5.45
CA ALA A 556 -32.30 21.60 4.86
C ALA A 556 -32.65 20.16 4.40
N GLU A 557 -31.68 19.43 3.84
CA GLU A 557 -31.87 18.02 3.47
C GLU A 557 -32.16 17.14 4.69
N TRP A 558 -31.41 17.34 5.78
CA TRP A 558 -31.54 16.60 7.02
C TRP A 558 -32.80 16.98 7.81
N GLU A 559 -33.20 18.25 7.77
CA GLU A 559 -34.51 18.69 8.24
C GLU A 559 -35.63 18.01 7.44
N GLY A 560 -35.52 18.00 6.11
CA GLY A 560 -36.50 17.36 5.23
C GLY A 560 -36.64 15.84 5.45
N SER A 561 -35.58 15.17 5.93
CA SER A 561 -35.63 13.77 6.34
C SER A 561 -36.14 13.55 7.77
N GLY A 562 -36.35 14.62 8.55
CA GLY A 562 -36.74 14.57 9.96
C GLY A 562 -35.59 14.25 10.93
N ALA A 563 -34.34 14.35 10.49
CA ALA A 563 -33.17 14.15 11.34
C ALA A 563 -32.93 15.38 12.24
N PHE A 564 -33.32 16.57 11.75
CA PHE A 564 -33.32 17.82 12.51
C PHE A 564 -34.71 18.47 12.48
N SER A 565 -35.02 19.23 13.52
CA SER A 565 -36.08 20.23 13.51
C SER A 565 -35.64 21.51 12.79
N GLU A 566 -36.60 22.33 12.36
CA GLU A 566 -36.35 23.67 11.77
C GLU A 566 -35.44 24.54 12.67
N SER A 567 -35.64 24.45 13.99
CA SER A 567 -34.82 25.21 14.97
C SER A 567 -33.38 24.69 15.05
N GLU A 568 -33.18 23.38 14.93
CA GLU A 568 -31.84 22.77 14.93
C GLU A 568 -31.10 23.11 13.64
N ALA A 569 -31.76 22.97 12.48
CA ALA A 569 -31.21 23.36 11.18
C ALA A 569 -30.79 24.84 11.16
N GLY A 570 -31.64 25.74 11.69
CA GLY A 570 -31.30 27.15 11.84
C GLY A 570 -30.10 27.42 12.75
N SER A 571 -29.97 26.67 13.84
CA SER A 571 -28.85 26.80 14.80
C SER A 571 -27.52 26.35 14.19
N ILE A 572 -27.53 25.28 13.40
CA ILE A 572 -26.38 24.77 12.66
C ILE A 572 -25.87 25.82 11.67
N VAL A 573 -26.77 26.36 10.84
CA VAL A 573 -26.43 27.38 9.83
C VAL A 573 -25.89 28.65 10.50
N GLU A 574 -26.48 29.08 11.62
CA GLU A 574 -26.01 30.26 12.35
C GLU A 574 -24.63 30.03 13.01
N ALA A 575 -24.32 28.81 13.46
CA ALA A 575 -22.98 28.48 13.92
C ALA A 575 -21.94 28.54 12.78
N ALA A 576 -22.25 27.97 11.61
CA ALA A 576 -21.41 28.02 10.43
C ALA A 576 -21.14 29.46 9.95
N ARG A 577 -22.17 30.31 9.97
CA ARG A 577 -22.08 31.74 9.64
C ARG A 577 -21.14 32.49 10.57
N ARG A 578 -21.26 32.25 11.89
CA ARG A 578 -20.40 32.90 12.90
C ARG A 578 -18.95 32.44 12.86
N ALA A 579 -18.66 31.29 12.26
CA ALA A 579 -17.32 30.72 12.18
C ALA A 579 -16.46 31.28 11.03
N GLU A 580 -16.93 32.28 10.28
CA GLU A 580 -16.25 32.82 9.08
C GLU A 580 -14.79 33.20 9.32
N GLU A 581 -14.52 34.05 10.32
CA GLU A 581 -13.16 34.48 10.65
C GLU A 581 -12.29 33.32 11.17
N GLU A 582 -12.91 32.38 11.88
CA GLU A 582 -12.19 31.25 12.49
C GLU A 582 -11.83 30.15 11.49
N MET A 583 -12.52 30.02 10.36
CA MET A 583 -12.27 28.98 9.37
C MET A 583 -11.41 29.43 8.19
N ALA A 584 -11.11 30.73 8.10
CA ALA A 584 -10.17 31.27 7.13
C ALA A 584 -8.78 30.62 7.30
N LEU A 585 -8.07 30.46 6.16
CA LEU A 585 -6.75 29.84 6.07
C LEU A 585 -5.62 30.74 6.56
#